data_AF-I4FN95-F1
#
_entry.id   AF-I4FN95-F1
#
_cell.length_a   1.000
_cell.length_b   1.000
_cell.length_c   1.000
_cell.angle_alpha   90.00
_cell.angle_beta   90.00
_cell.angle_gamma   90.00
#
_symmetry.space_group_name_H-M   'P 1'
#
loop_
_entity.id
_entity.type
_entity.pdbx_description
1 polymer ?
#
loop_
_entity_poly.entity_id
_entity_poly.type
_entity_poly.pdbx_seq_one_letter_code
_entity_poly.pdbx_strand_id
1 'polypeptide(L)'
;MPSNPQLKLMTELLHLEGVVVTNYQIITDAGIVLHLENMSRESQCIHCGSKTEKLHQNNELTIRDLPFGEQALYLRINRRQMRCEKCGKKFTEELNYLPKKRTYTDRFRKKIVAEVLNSDLKNTAERNGVSEQEIETMLKDLGEDLITAKPQGLKKLGIDEIAMIKGKGNYYAVLVNI
;
A
#
# COMPACT_ATOMS: atom_id res chain seq x y z
N MET A 1 -2.94 29.24 4.68
CA MET A 1 -3.43 27.99 5.29
C MET A 1 -4.80 27.70 4.72
N PRO A 2 -5.07 26.46 4.29
CA PRO A 2 -6.37 26.08 3.75
C PRO A 2 -7.48 26.23 4.79
N SER A 3 -8.70 26.51 4.35
CA SER A 3 -9.86 26.65 5.22
C SER A 3 -10.41 25.29 5.67
N ASN A 4 -11.11 25.25 6.80
CA ASN A 4 -11.72 24.00 7.31
C ASN A 4 -12.63 23.30 6.28
N PRO A 5 -13.48 24.01 5.51
CA PRO A 5 -14.25 23.39 4.43
C PRO A 5 -13.37 22.75 3.33
N GLN A 6 -12.25 23.38 2.97
CA GLN A 6 -11.32 22.82 1.98
C GLN A 6 -10.67 21.53 2.49
N LEU A 7 -10.22 21.51 3.75
CA LEU A 7 -9.63 20.32 4.37
C LEU A 7 -10.63 19.16 4.45
N LYS A 8 -11.89 19.47 4.78
CA LYS A 8 -12.97 18.48 4.78
C LYS A 8 -13.20 17.89 3.39
N LEU A 9 -13.30 18.73 2.36
CA LEU A 9 -13.45 18.27 0.97
C LEU A 9 -12.27 17.39 0.54
N MET A 10 -11.03 17.78 0.86
CA MET A 10 -9.84 16.97 0.52
C MET A 10 -9.86 15.61 1.23
N THR A 11 -10.31 15.57 2.49
CA THR A 11 -10.46 14.31 3.24
C THR A 11 -11.49 13.39 2.57
N GLU A 12 -12.63 13.94 2.15
CA GLU A 12 -13.70 13.20 1.48
C GLU A 12 -13.25 12.68 0.10
N LEU A 13 -12.54 13.49 -0.67
CA LEU A 13 -11.99 13.10 -1.98
C LEU A 13 -10.87 12.06 -1.87
N LEU A 14 -10.04 12.14 -0.82
CA LEU A 14 -9.00 11.14 -0.58
C LEU A 14 -9.59 9.75 -0.34
N HIS A 15 -10.78 9.66 0.27
CA HIS A 15 -11.48 8.41 0.54
C HIS A 15 -10.57 7.36 1.20
N LEU A 16 -9.90 7.76 2.28
CA LEU A 16 -8.98 6.92 3.03
C LEU A 16 -9.41 6.86 4.50
N GLU A 17 -9.67 5.66 4.99
CA GLU A 17 -10.23 5.45 6.33
C GLU A 17 -9.22 5.75 7.45
N GLY A 18 -9.72 6.28 8.57
CA GLY A 18 -8.95 6.46 9.80
C GLY A 18 -8.01 7.66 9.81
N VAL A 19 -8.05 8.51 8.78
CA VAL A 19 -7.20 9.69 8.64
C VAL A 19 -7.99 10.92 8.21
N VAL A 20 -7.47 12.10 8.54
CA VAL A 20 -7.99 13.40 8.09
C VAL A 20 -6.87 14.23 7.47
N VAL A 21 -7.22 15.03 6.46
CA VAL A 21 -6.28 15.97 5.85
C VAL A 21 -6.20 17.22 6.72
N THR A 22 -5.00 17.56 7.18
CA THR A 22 -4.76 18.74 8.03
C THR A 22 -4.08 19.87 7.28
N ASN A 23 -3.42 19.57 6.16
CA ASN A 23 -2.83 20.55 5.27
C ASN A 23 -2.62 19.95 3.87
N TYR A 24 -2.38 20.80 2.88
CA TYR A 24 -1.92 20.33 1.57
C TYR A 24 -0.99 21.35 0.91
N GLN A 25 -0.19 20.87 -0.04
CA GLN A 25 0.68 21.66 -0.88
C GLN A 25 0.55 21.17 -2.32
N ILE A 26 0.50 22.11 -3.26
CA ILE A 26 0.60 21.79 -4.69
C ILE A 26 1.97 22.26 -5.13
N ILE A 27 2.79 21.32 -5.59
CA ILE A 27 4.17 21.57 -5.99
C ILE A 27 4.24 21.38 -7.50
N THR A 28 4.63 22.43 -8.21
CA THR A 28 4.81 22.39 -9.67
C THR A 28 5.74 21.24 -10.05
N ASP A 29 5.37 20.50 -11.10
CA ASP A 29 6.09 19.34 -11.65
C ASP A 29 6.24 18.12 -10.73
N ALA A 30 5.94 18.23 -9.44
CA ALA A 30 5.99 17.11 -8.50
C ALA A 30 4.59 16.54 -8.21
N GLY A 31 3.57 17.38 -8.04
CA GLY A 31 2.19 16.96 -7.75
C GLY A 31 1.65 17.52 -6.43
N ILE A 32 0.68 16.81 -5.85
CA ILE A 32 -0.05 17.22 -4.64
C ILE A 32 0.51 16.47 -3.44
N VAL A 33 0.79 17.18 -2.36
CA VAL A 33 1.18 16.60 -1.06
C VAL A 33 0.08 16.88 -0.04
N LEU A 34 -0.56 15.84 0.48
CA LEU A 34 -1.53 15.93 1.57
C LEU A 34 -0.87 15.56 2.90
N HIS A 35 -1.02 16.40 3.91
CA HIS A 35 -0.61 16.11 5.27
C HIS A 35 -1.77 15.45 6.00
N LEU A 36 -1.53 14.25 6.53
CA LEU A 36 -2.56 13.46 7.18
C LEU A 36 -2.27 13.29 8.68
N GLU A 37 -3.34 13.29 9.46
CA GLU A 37 -3.31 12.86 10.86
C GLU A 37 -4.23 11.66 11.07
N ASN A 38 -3.77 10.72 11.89
CA ASN A 38 -4.59 9.59 12.32
C ASN A 38 -5.68 10.08 13.26
N MET A 39 -6.93 9.69 12.99
CA MET A 39 -8.08 10.07 13.83
C MET A 39 -8.01 9.43 15.21
N SER A 40 -7.49 8.20 15.30
CA SER A 40 -7.31 7.48 16.56
C SER A 40 -5.97 7.82 17.21
N ARG A 41 -5.97 8.06 18.52
CA ARG A 41 -4.75 8.10 19.36
C ARG A 41 -4.32 6.73 19.88
N GLU A 42 -5.24 5.77 19.81
CA GLU A 42 -5.06 4.41 20.29
C GLU A 42 -4.56 3.49 19.16
N SER A 43 -3.67 2.57 19.51
CA SER A 43 -3.24 1.46 18.66
C SER A 43 -3.24 0.14 19.42
N GLN A 44 -3.44 -0.97 18.70
CA GLN A 44 -3.40 -2.31 19.27
C GLN A 44 -1.97 -2.87 19.28
N CYS A 45 -1.52 -3.41 20.41
CA CYS A 45 -0.20 -4.02 20.52
C CYS A 45 -0.11 -5.36 19.77
N ILE A 46 0.81 -5.44 18.81
CA ILE A 46 1.07 -6.66 18.01
C ILE A 46 1.60 -7.85 18.82
N HIS A 47 2.02 -7.64 20.08
CA HIS A 47 2.62 -8.70 20.92
C HIS A 47 1.64 -9.34 21.90
N CYS A 48 0.69 -8.58 22.44
CA CYS A 48 -0.23 -9.05 23.47
C CYS A 48 -1.69 -8.65 23.25
N GLY A 49 -1.99 -7.95 22.15
CA GLY A 49 -3.33 -7.56 21.74
C GLY A 49 -3.96 -6.42 22.53
N SER A 50 -3.33 -5.91 23.60
CA SER A 50 -3.88 -4.80 24.38
C SER A 50 -3.78 -3.48 23.63
N LYS A 51 -4.77 -2.62 23.81
CA LYS A 51 -4.77 -1.24 23.32
C LYS A 51 -3.88 -0.34 24.17
N THR A 52 -3.33 0.71 23.56
CA THR A 52 -2.57 1.76 24.25
C THR A 52 -2.59 3.05 23.44
N GLU A 53 -2.55 4.19 24.13
CA GLU A 53 -2.34 5.52 23.53
C GLU A 53 -0.92 6.04 23.75
N LYS A 54 -0.07 5.25 24.42
CA LYS A 54 1.27 5.69 24.82
C LYS A 54 2.20 5.72 23.63
N LEU A 55 2.37 6.93 23.09
CA LEU A 55 3.34 7.24 22.06
C LEU A 55 4.77 7.09 22.60
N HIS A 56 5.62 6.39 21.85
CA HIS A 56 7.06 6.36 22.09
C HIS A 56 7.81 7.33 21.18
N GLN A 57 7.49 7.32 19.89
CA GLN A 57 8.17 8.13 18.89
C GLN A 57 7.25 8.36 17.68
N ASN A 58 7.31 9.56 17.10
CA ASN A 58 6.72 9.86 15.80
C ASN A 58 7.72 9.54 14.68
N ASN A 59 7.23 8.93 13.60
CA ASN A 59 8.03 8.71 12.39
C ASN A 59 7.24 9.25 11.20
N GLU A 60 7.58 10.47 10.78
CA GLU A 60 7.01 11.03 9.57
C GLU A 60 7.55 10.30 8.34
N LEU A 61 6.67 10.05 7.37
CA LEU A 61 7.05 9.54 6.07
C LEU A 61 6.13 10.12 4.99
N THR A 62 6.68 10.23 3.79
CA THR A 62 5.90 10.56 2.59
C THR A 62 5.73 9.30 1.76
N ILE A 63 4.48 8.98 1.45
CA ILE A 63 4.12 7.81 0.62
C ILE A 63 3.38 8.24 -0.63
N ARG A 64 3.50 7.47 -1.70
CA ARG A 64 2.74 7.66 -2.93
C ARG A 64 1.35 7.02 -2.84
N ASP A 65 0.38 7.67 -3.46
CA ASP A 65 -1.00 7.19 -3.52
C ASP A 65 -1.61 7.41 -4.91
N LEU A 66 -2.87 7.03 -5.09
CA LEU A 66 -3.60 7.21 -6.36
C LEU A 66 -3.59 8.69 -6.79
N PRO A 67 -3.21 8.99 -8.04
CA PRO A 67 -3.12 10.36 -8.52
C PRO A 67 -4.51 11.02 -8.63
N PHE A 68 -4.54 12.34 -8.55
CA PHE A 68 -5.72 13.14 -8.89
C PHE A 68 -5.61 13.58 -10.35
N GLY A 69 -6.20 12.77 -11.25
CA GLY A 69 -6.00 12.91 -12.69
C GLY A 69 -4.54 12.68 -13.04
N GLU A 70 -3.92 13.64 -13.73
CA GLU A 70 -2.50 13.61 -14.10
C GLU A 70 -1.56 14.06 -12.97
N GLN A 71 -2.10 14.55 -11.85
CA GLN A 71 -1.26 14.99 -10.73
C GLN A 71 -0.94 13.83 -9.79
N ALA A 72 0.34 13.51 -9.66
CA ALA A 72 0.82 12.57 -8.66
C ALA A 72 0.40 13.01 -7.26
N LEU A 73 -0.03 12.05 -6.44
CA LEU A 73 -0.48 12.29 -5.07
C LEU A 73 0.51 11.67 -4.08
N TYR A 74 0.94 12.48 -3.11
CA TYR A 74 1.78 12.07 -2.01
C TYR A 74 1.07 12.34 -0.69
N LEU A 75 1.17 11.40 0.25
CA LEU A 75 0.62 11.50 1.58
C LEU A 75 1.78 11.61 2.57
N ARG A 76 1.89 12.75 3.24
CA ARG A 76 2.76 12.90 4.41
C ARG A 76 2.00 12.44 5.63
N ILE A 77 2.43 11.33 6.20
CA ILE A 77 1.78 10.66 7.32
C ILE A 77 2.76 10.51 8.49
N ASN A 78 2.23 10.20 9.67
CA ASN A 78 3.03 9.84 10.84
C ASN A 78 2.77 8.38 11.24
N ARG A 79 3.73 7.50 10.97
CA ARG A 79 3.67 6.09 11.43
C ARG A 79 4.29 5.97 12.81
N ARG A 80 3.42 6.10 13.81
CA ARG A 80 3.81 6.14 15.23
C ARG A 80 4.47 4.85 15.67
N GLN A 81 5.49 4.96 16.51
CA GLN A 81 5.95 3.87 17.36
C GLN A 81 5.29 4.03 18.73
N MET A 82 4.57 3.00 19.15
CA MET A 82 3.82 2.96 20.41
C MET A 82 4.56 2.12 21.44
N ARG A 83 4.31 2.38 22.72
CA ARG A 83 4.80 1.55 23.83
C ARG A 83 3.62 0.93 24.56
N CYS A 84 3.51 -0.40 24.51
CA CYS A 84 2.46 -1.12 25.22
C CYS A 84 2.59 -0.93 26.74
N GLU A 85 1.51 -0.49 27.40
CA GLU A 85 1.46 -0.34 28.85
C GLU A 85 1.32 -1.66 29.60
N LYS A 86 0.73 -2.69 28.96
CA LYS A 86 0.55 -4.02 29.55
C LYS A 86 1.84 -4.85 29.53
N CYS A 87 2.51 -4.96 28.39
CA CYS A 87 3.71 -5.80 28.24
C CYS A 87 5.03 -5.03 28.17
N GLY A 88 4.99 -3.69 28.16
CA GLY A 88 6.16 -2.81 28.13
C GLY A 88 6.88 -2.72 26.78
N LYS A 89 6.57 -3.61 25.82
CA LYS A 89 7.22 -3.69 24.50
C LYS A 89 6.83 -2.51 23.59
N LYS A 90 7.78 -2.09 22.74
CA LYS A 90 7.55 -1.10 21.68
C LYS A 90 7.07 -1.80 20.42
N PHE A 91 6.19 -1.16 19.66
CA PHE A 91 5.74 -1.66 18.37
C PHE A 91 5.42 -0.51 17.42
N THR A 92 5.60 -0.73 16.13
CA THR A 92 5.18 0.22 15.10
C THR A 92 3.69 0.04 14.84
N GLU A 93 2.97 1.15 14.77
CA GLU A 93 1.56 1.16 14.43
C GLU A 93 1.31 0.53 13.03
N GLU A 94 0.29 -0.31 12.97
CA GLU A 94 -0.22 -0.88 11.73
C GLU A 94 -1.26 0.08 11.15
N LEU A 95 -1.05 0.47 9.89
CA LEU A 95 -1.92 1.37 9.15
C LEU A 95 -2.51 0.56 8.00
N ASN A 96 -3.84 0.40 7.98
CA ASN A 96 -4.53 -0.50 7.04
C ASN A 96 -4.24 -0.16 5.57
N TYR A 97 -3.99 1.12 5.27
CA TYR A 97 -3.71 1.60 3.93
C TYR A 97 -2.23 1.51 3.51
N LEU A 98 -1.31 1.22 4.43
CA LEU A 98 0.14 1.24 4.17
C LEU A 98 0.78 -0.11 4.52
N PRO A 99 1.24 -0.86 3.51
CA PRO A 99 2.02 -2.08 3.73
C PRO A 99 3.27 -1.83 4.60
N LYS A 100 3.73 -2.87 5.29
CA LYS A 100 4.94 -2.78 6.14
C LYS A 100 6.15 -2.42 5.28
N LYS A 101 6.90 -1.40 5.72
CA LYS A 101 8.16 -0.96 5.09
C LYS A 101 8.05 -0.49 3.63
N ARG A 102 6.86 -0.10 3.16
CA ARG A 102 6.67 0.47 1.82
C ARG A 102 6.45 1.98 1.87
N THR A 103 6.68 2.62 0.73
CA THR A 103 6.53 4.07 0.50
C THR A 103 5.35 4.38 -0.41
N TYR A 104 4.37 3.46 -0.49
CA TYR A 104 3.16 3.61 -1.30
C TYR A 104 1.97 2.93 -0.60
N THR A 105 0.75 3.40 -0.89
CA THR A 105 -0.47 2.78 -0.35
C THR A 105 -0.74 1.41 -0.98
N ASP A 106 -1.47 0.56 -0.26
CA ASP A 106 -1.90 -0.74 -0.78
C ASP A 106 -2.79 -0.61 -2.02
N ARG A 107 -3.67 0.41 -2.04
CA ARG A 107 -4.52 0.70 -3.21
C ARG A 107 -3.73 1.14 -4.43
N PHE A 108 -2.65 1.90 -4.24
CA PHE A 108 -1.73 2.26 -5.33
C PHE A 108 -1.05 1.02 -5.89
N ARG A 109 -0.47 0.16 -5.01
CA ARG A 109 0.11 -1.13 -5.41
C ARG A 109 -0.86 -1.97 -6.26
N LYS A 110 -2.11 -2.12 -5.81
CA LYS A 110 -3.14 -2.90 -6.51
C LYS A 110 -3.46 -2.34 -7.90
N LYS A 111 -3.55 -1.01 -8.03
CA LYS A 111 -3.76 -0.33 -9.33
C LYS A 111 -2.62 -0.65 -10.31
N ILE A 112 -1.37 -0.49 -9.87
CA ILE A 112 -0.19 -0.76 -10.71
C ILE A 112 -0.15 -2.21 -11.17
N VAL A 113 -0.36 -3.17 -10.27
CA VAL A 113 -0.38 -4.58 -10.64
C VAL A 113 -1.48 -4.89 -11.64
N ALA A 114 -2.69 -4.35 -11.45
CA ALA A 114 -3.79 -4.51 -12.41
C ALA A 114 -3.46 -3.92 -13.78
N GLU A 115 -2.72 -2.82 -13.84
CA GLU A 115 -2.27 -2.22 -15.10
C GLU A 115 -1.22 -3.08 -15.81
N VAL A 116 -0.25 -3.64 -15.08
CA VAL A 116 0.76 -4.55 -15.65
C VAL A 116 0.12 -5.79 -16.26
N LEU A 117 -0.97 -6.32 -15.69
CA LEU A 117 -1.69 -7.46 -16.27
C LEU A 117 -2.30 -7.15 -17.65
N ASN A 118 -2.49 -5.86 -17.98
CA ASN A 118 -3.11 -5.39 -19.22
C ASN A 118 -2.13 -4.63 -20.12
N SER A 119 -0.84 -4.57 -19.77
CA SER A 119 0.18 -3.80 -20.48
C SER A 119 1.56 -4.44 -20.27
N ASP A 120 2.63 -3.75 -20.67
CA ASP A 120 3.99 -4.13 -20.32
C ASP A 120 4.52 -3.32 -19.14
N LEU A 121 5.59 -3.85 -18.55
CA LEU A 121 6.19 -3.37 -17.33
C LEU A 121 6.78 -1.95 -17.51
N LYS A 122 7.41 -1.70 -18.66
CA LYS A 122 8.03 -0.42 -19.00
C LYS A 122 6.99 0.69 -19.20
N ASN A 123 5.97 0.45 -20.01
CA ASN A 123 4.90 1.43 -20.24
C ASN A 123 4.13 1.73 -18.96
N THR A 124 3.90 0.72 -18.11
CA THR A 124 3.26 0.93 -16.81
C THR A 124 4.14 1.75 -15.86
N ALA A 125 5.46 1.50 -15.86
CA ALA A 125 6.43 2.25 -15.08
C ALA A 125 6.46 3.74 -15.47
N GLU A 126 6.61 4.02 -16.77
CA GLU A 126 6.64 5.38 -17.33
C GLU A 126 5.34 6.14 -17.01
N ARG A 127 4.17 5.52 -17.26
CA ARG A 127 2.86 6.15 -17.02
C ARG A 127 2.62 6.53 -15.55
N ASN A 128 3.15 5.76 -14.61
CA ASN A 128 2.91 5.98 -13.18
C ASN A 128 4.10 6.62 -12.46
N GLY A 129 5.16 6.98 -13.18
CA GLY A 129 6.38 7.57 -12.64
C GLY A 129 7.08 6.69 -11.59
N VAL A 130 6.98 5.37 -11.72
CA VAL A 130 7.65 4.38 -10.86
C VAL A 130 8.73 3.66 -11.66
N SER A 131 9.71 3.07 -10.99
CA SER A 131 10.69 2.19 -11.64
C SER A 131 10.14 0.79 -11.89
N GLU A 132 10.69 0.09 -12.89
CA GLU A 132 10.39 -1.33 -13.12
C GLU A 132 10.67 -2.20 -11.88
N GLN A 133 11.75 -1.89 -11.14
CA GLN A 133 12.10 -2.58 -9.89
C GLN A 133 11.05 -2.39 -8.78
N GLU A 134 10.45 -1.20 -8.68
CA GLU A 134 9.33 -0.97 -7.75
C GLU A 134 8.12 -1.80 -8.14
N ILE A 135 7.80 -1.90 -9.44
CA ILE A 135 6.71 -2.75 -9.94
C ILE A 135 6.98 -4.24 -9.63
N GLU A 136 8.19 -4.74 -9.89
CA GLU A 136 8.56 -6.11 -9.52
C GLU A 136 8.39 -6.38 -8.03
N THR A 137 8.73 -5.39 -7.19
CA THR A 137 8.57 -5.49 -5.74
C THR A 137 7.08 -5.53 -5.36
N MET A 138 6.25 -4.71 -6.00
CA MET A 138 4.79 -4.74 -5.83
C MET A 138 4.19 -6.10 -6.20
N LEU A 139 4.65 -6.70 -7.30
CA LEU A 139 4.24 -8.04 -7.74
C LEU A 139 4.65 -9.13 -6.75
N LYS A 140 5.90 -9.08 -6.25
CA LYS A 140 6.41 -10.03 -5.24
C LYS A 140 5.60 -9.97 -3.95
N ASP A 141 5.37 -8.76 -3.43
CA ASP A 141 4.59 -8.57 -2.20
C ASP A 141 3.17 -9.13 -2.34
N LEU A 142 2.51 -8.90 -3.49
CA LEU A 142 1.18 -9.44 -3.73
C LEU A 142 1.19 -10.96 -3.89
N GLY A 143 2.24 -11.51 -4.53
CA GLY A 143 2.43 -12.95 -4.66
C GLY A 143 2.56 -13.63 -3.29
N GLU A 144 3.31 -13.04 -2.36
CA GLU A 144 3.42 -13.53 -0.97
C GLU A 144 2.07 -13.53 -0.26
N ASP A 145 1.27 -12.47 -0.42
CA ASP A 145 -0.09 -12.39 0.12
C ASP A 145 -0.97 -13.53 -0.44
N LEU A 146 -0.88 -13.82 -1.74
CA LEU A 146 -1.66 -14.88 -2.42
C LEU A 146 -1.23 -16.30 -2.04
N ILE A 147 0.06 -16.56 -1.83
CA ILE A 147 0.57 -17.88 -1.43
C ILE A 147 0.00 -18.30 -0.06
N THR A 148 -0.24 -17.35 0.83
CA THR A 148 -0.82 -17.66 2.15
C THR A 148 -2.31 -18.02 2.10
N ALA A 149 -3.00 -17.68 1.01
CA ALA A 149 -4.41 -18.00 0.83
C ALA A 149 -4.58 -19.45 0.35
N LYS A 150 -5.15 -20.31 1.20
CA LYS A 150 -5.55 -21.66 0.75
C LYS A 150 -6.69 -21.54 -0.27
N PRO A 151 -6.59 -22.19 -1.44
CA PRO A 151 -7.71 -22.22 -2.38
C PRO A 151 -8.91 -22.90 -1.73
N GLN A 152 -10.06 -22.22 -1.73
CA GLN A 152 -11.31 -22.74 -1.17
C GLN A 152 -12.24 -23.20 -2.29
N GLY A 153 -13.02 -24.25 -2.03
CA GLY A 153 -14.02 -24.74 -3.00
C GLY A 153 -13.43 -25.45 -4.22
N LEU A 154 -12.19 -25.93 -4.15
CA LEU A 154 -11.54 -26.69 -5.22
C LEU A 154 -12.26 -28.04 -5.41
N LYS A 155 -12.87 -28.26 -6.58
CA LYS A 155 -13.55 -29.53 -6.92
C LYS A 155 -12.78 -30.35 -7.95
N LYS A 156 -12.19 -29.68 -8.94
CA LYS A 156 -11.32 -30.27 -9.96
C LYS A 156 -10.13 -29.35 -10.17
N LEU A 157 -8.95 -29.95 -10.34
CA LEU A 157 -7.70 -29.23 -10.55
C LEU A 157 -7.17 -29.57 -11.94
N GLY A 158 -7.12 -28.56 -12.80
CA GLY A 158 -6.34 -28.62 -14.03
C GLY A 158 -4.88 -28.35 -13.72
N ILE A 159 -3.99 -29.13 -14.32
CA ILE A 159 -2.55 -28.96 -14.24
C ILE A 159 -2.03 -28.89 -15.66
N ASP A 160 -1.32 -27.82 -15.99
CA ASP A 160 -0.69 -27.63 -17.29
C ASP A 160 0.71 -27.06 -17.13
N GLU A 161 1.51 -27.07 -18.20
CA GLU A 161 2.87 -26.54 -18.21
C GLU A 161 3.08 -25.51 -19.32
N ILE A 162 3.72 -24.40 -18.97
CA ILE A 162 4.13 -23.36 -19.93
C ILE A 162 5.65 -23.35 -20.01
N ALA A 163 6.19 -23.70 -21.17
CA ALA A 163 7.62 -23.58 -21.44
C ALA A 163 8.01 -22.11 -21.66
N MET A 164 8.92 -21.57 -20.84
CA MET A 164 9.35 -20.17 -20.93
C MET A 164 10.13 -19.87 -22.22
N ILE A 165 10.99 -20.80 -22.61
CA ILE A 165 11.78 -20.76 -23.84
C ILE A 165 11.80 -22.18 -24.39
N LYS A 166 11.32 -22.37 -25.62
CA LYS A 166 11.30 -23.70 -26.26
C LYS A 166 12.70 -24.32 -26.24
N GLY A 167 12.80 -25.53 -25.67
CA GLY A 167 14.03 -26.33 -25.65
C GLY A 167 15.03 -26.02 -24.52
N LYS A 168 14.72 -25.14 -23.55
CA LYS A 168 15.64 -24.80 -22.44
C LYS A 168 15.25 -25.35 -21.07
N GLY A 169 14.22 -26.18 -20.97
CA GLY A 169 13.88 -26.91 -19.74
C GLY A 169 13.25 -26.10 -18.60
N ASN A 170 13.00 -24.80 -18.80
CA ASN A 170 12.32 -23.96 -17.81
C ASN A 170 10.81 -23.95 -18.07
N TYR A 171 10.05 -24.57 -17.19
CA TYR A 171 8.59 -24.69 -17.27
C TYR A 171 7.93 -24.01 -16.07
N TYR A 172 6.82 -23.33 -16.31
CA TYR A 172 5.89 -22.91 -15.27
C TYR A 172 4.75 -23.92 -15.18
N ALA A 173 4.55 -24.53 -14.02
CA ALA A 173 3.35 -25.31 -13.76
C ALA A 173 2.18 -24.37 -13.47
N VAL A 174 1.11 -24.49 -14.24
CA VAL A 174 -0.12 -23.72 -14.07
C VAL A 174 -1.17 -24.61 -13.44
N LEU A 175 -1.76 -24.12 -12.35
CA LEU A 175 -2.82 -24.80 -11.61
C LEU A 175 -4.12 -24.02 -11.79
N VAL A 176 -5.16 -24.68 -12.29
CA VAL A 176 -6.46 -24.04 -12.58
C VAL A 176 -7.56 -24.77 -11.80
N ASN A 177 -8.41 -24.02 -11.09
CA ASN A 177 -9.64 -24.56 -10.52
C ASN A 177 -10.71 -24.63 -11.63
N ILE A 178 -11.19 -25.84 -11.95
CA ILE A 178 -12.15 -26.12 -13.04
C ILE A 178 -13.51 -26.50 -12.46
#